data_AF-A0A6N0P0X8-F1
#
_entry.id   AF-A0A6N0P0X8-F1
#
_cell.length_a   1.000
_cell.length_b   1.000
_cell.length_c   1.000
_cell.angle_alpha   90.00
_cell.angle_beta   90.00
_cell.angle_gamma   90.00
#
_symmetry.space_group_name_H-M   'P 1'
#
loop_
_entity.id
_entity.type
_entity.pdbx_description
1 polymer ?
#
loop_
_entity_poly.entity_id
_entity_poly.type
_entity_poly.pdbx_seq_one_letter_code
_entity_poly.pdbx_strand_id
1 'polypeptide(L)'
;MKYVPAFDDLIDLGENEWELRVSWLITLKLRVTKQVTKDEITYLIKKVDGLIKINSYLRFTILPTMGRTVVRLTFFYKGPLETVAKKQTQDFYKRGVEIFKRDMEGIEAKESIEAKPNPATRQPSLNVESRSSASYDDTFPSILEMKTVSSKRVTLKDVDSVLEEAVVKSINSPILVLLSDGTNIVELRFKGGDLVKIKGDLSSLKESVDVILKSK
;
A
#
# COMPACT_ATOMS: atom_id res chain seq x y z
N MET A 1 8.16 10.37 8.19
CA MET A 1 7.20 9.91 7.15
C MET A 1 6.44 8.67 7.64
N LYS A 2 5.53 8.84 8.61
CA LYS A 2 4.91 7.75 9.40
C LYS A 2 3.68 7.08 8.74
N TYR A 3 3.39 7.44 7.49
CA TYR A 3 2.03 7.42 6.96
C TYR A 3 1.86 6.67 5.64
N VAL A 4 2.95 6.34 4.95
CA VAL A 4 2.90 5.55 3.71
C VAL A 4 3.38 4.12 4.05
N PRO A 5 2.54 3.10 3.84
CA PRO A 5 2.94 1.70 4.07
C PRO A 5 4.02 1.28 3.06
N ALA A 6 4.97 0.46 3.49
CA ALA A 6 6.12 0.02 2.68
C ALA A 6 6.95 1.19 2.09
N PHE A 7 6.88 2.36 2.74
CA PHE A 7 7.68 3.52 2.40
C PHE A 7 9.17 3.18 2.53
N ASP A 8 9.90 3.39 1.45
CA ASP A 8 11.34 3.25 1.42
C ASP A 8 11.98 4.65 1.46
N ASP A 9 11.70 5.47 0.45
CA ASP A 9 12.33 6.79 0.30
C ASP A 9 11.41 7.82 -0.40
N LEU A 10 11.68 9.11 -0.18
CA LEU A 10 11.04 10.25 -0.86
C LEU A 10 12.12 11.23 -1.31
N ILE A 11 12.37 11.26 -2.60
CA ILE A 11 13.39 12.12 -3.21
C ILE A 11 12.69 13.38 -3.73
N ASP A 12 13.17 14.55 -3.32
CA ASP A 12 12.69 15.83 -3.83
C ASP A 12 13.23 16.05 -5.26
N LEU A 13 12.32 16.30 -6.21
CA LEU A 13 12.64 16.55 -7.61
C LEU A 13 12.40 18.02 -8.02
N GLY A 14 11.85 18.87 -7.13
CA GLY A 14 11.54 20.27 -7.40
C GLY A 14 10.32 20.80 -6.63
N GLU A 15 9.91 22.05 -6.91
CA GLU A 15 8.94 22.83 -6.11
C GLU A 15 7.61 22.13 -5.77
N ASN A 16 7.18 21.14 -6.54
CA ASN A 16 5.96 20.37 -6.28
C ASN A 16 6.05 18.92 -6.75
N GLU A 17 7.25 18.38 -6.92
CA GLU A 17 7.46 17.03 -7.44
C GLU A 17 8.37 16.20 -6.55
N TRP A 18 7.97 14.97 -6.28
CA TRP A 18 8.76 13.99 -5.53
C TRP A 18 8.78 12.64 -6.24
N GLU A 19 9.87 11.89 -6.09
CA GLU A 19 9.90 10.46 -6.36
C GLU A 19 9.71 9.71 -5.04
N LEU A 20 8.57 9.03 -4.93
CA LEU A 20 8.25 8.12 -3.84
C LEU A 20 8.66 6.70 -4.23
N ARG A 21 9.49 6.07 -3.40
CA ARG A 21 9.84 4.65 -3.52
C ARG A 21 9.07 3.83 -2.51
N VAL A 22 8.42 2.77 -2.98
CA VAL A 22 7.65 1.85 -2.15
C VAL A 22 8.14 0.43 -2.40
N SER A 23 8.54 -0.25 -1.34
CA SER A 23 9.17 -1.58 -1.37
C SER A 23 8.29 -2.58 -0.60
N TRP A 24 7.32 -3.16 -1.31
CA TRP A 24 6.40 -4.21 -0.83
C TRP A 24 6.86 -5.61 -1.29
N LEU A 25 6.24 -6.19 -2.33
CA LEU A 25 6.70 -7.35 -3.12
C LEU A 25 7.55 -7.03 -4.36
N ILE A 26 7.37 -5.84 -4.94
CA ILE A 26 8.18 -5.28 -6.05
C ILE A 26 8.54 -3.83 -5.74
N THR A 27 9.73 -3.38 -6.14
CA THR A 27 10.12 -1.98 -5.94
C THR A 27 9.37 -1.06 -6.91
N LEU A 28 8.50 -0.19 -6.40
CA LEU A 28 7.76 0.78 -7.21
C LEU A 28 8.38 2.18 -7.08
N LYS A 29 8.77 2.77 -8.22
CA LYS A 29 9.09 4.20 -8.33
C LYS A 29 7.86 4.97 -8.77
N LEU A 30 7.38 5.86 -7.92
CA LEU A 30 6.17 6.66 -8.13
C LEU A 30 6.54 8.14 -8.18
N ARG A 31 6.14 8.85 -9.22
CA ARG A 31 6.19 10.31 -9.25
C ARG A 31 4.95 10.85 -8.57
N VAL A 32 5.17 11.74 -7.60
CA VAL A 32 4.17 12.46 -6.86
C VAL A 32 4.23 13.92 -7.28
N THR A 33 3.12 14.47 -7.78
CA THR A 33 3.01 15.89 -8.13
C THR A 33 1.97 16.53 -7.23
N LYS A 34 2.30 17.62 -6.55
CA LYS A 34 1.39 18.39 -5.71
C LYS A 34 0.72 19.49 -6.53
N GLN A 35 -0.57 19.63 -6.34
CA GLN A 35 -1.41 20.70 -6.88
C GLN A 35 -2.12 21.37 -5.71
N VAL A 36 -1.99 22.68 -5.61
CA VAL A 36 -2.60 23.48 -4.53
C VAL A 36 -3.57 24.46 -5.14
N THR A 37 -4.76 24.51 -4.59
CA THR A 37 -5.76 25.55 -4.82
C THR A 37 -6.14 26.17 -3.48
N LYS A 38 -7.07 27.13 -3.49
CA LYS A 38 -7.50 27.84 -2.28
C LYS A 38 -8.02 26.90 -1.18
N ASP A 39 -8.80 25.90 -1.56
CA ASP A 39 -9.52 25.02 -0.62
C ASP A 39 -9.20 23.52 -0.84
N GLU A 40 -8.27 23.21 -1.75
CA GLU A 40 -7.91 21.82 -2.10
C GLU A 40 -6.40 21.66 -2.27
N ILE A 41 -5.85 20.58 -1.71
CA ILE A 41 -4.50 20.09 -1.98
C ILE A 41 -4.63 18.68 -2.57
N THR A 42 -4.15 18.48 -3.80
CA THR A 42 -4.15 17.18 -4.48
C THR A 42 -2.74 16.73 -4.77
N TYR A 43 -2.40 15.52 -4.33
CA TYR A 43 -1.17 14.80 -4.69
C TYR A 43 -1.52 13.77 -5.76
N LEU A 44 -1.08 14.00 -6.98
CA LEU A 44 -1.21 13.04 -8.09
C LEU A 44 -0.04 12.07 -8.02
N ILE A 45 -0.34 10.77 -8.07
CA ILE A 45 0.65 9.70 -7.91
C ILE A 45 0.60 8.83 -9.17
N LYS A 46 1.71 8.77 -9.89
CA LYS A 46 1.85 7.96 -11.12
C LYS A 46 3.11 7.12 -11.04
N LYS A 47 3.07 5.88 -11.54
CA LYS A 47 4.30 5.08 -11.69
C LYS A 47 5.19 5.71 -12.77
N VAL A 48 6.50 5.78 -12.51
CA VAL A 48 7.48 6.42 -13.42
C VAL A 48 7.91 5.48 -14.54
N ASP A 49 8.08 4.19 -14.24
CA ASP A 49 8.64 3.20 -15.18
C ASP A 49 8.03 1.81 -15.01
N GLY A 50 8.08 0.99 -16.06
CA GLY A 50 7.68 -0.43 -16.08
C GLY A 50 6.30 -0.70 -16.72
N LEU A 51 5.93 -1.97 -16.84
CA LEU A 51 4.72 -2.43 -17.57
C LEU A 51 3.42 -2.09 -16.83
N ILE A 52 3.48 -2.00 -15.50
CA ILE A 52 2.33 -1.74 -14.64
C ILE A 52 1.96 -0.26 -14.66
N LYS A 53 0.71 0.04 -15.04
CA LYS A 53 0.15 1.39 -14.92
C LYS A 53 -0.53 1.58 -13.57
N ILE A 54 -0.10 2.58 -12.82
CA ILE A 54 -0.75 3.04 -11.59
C ILE A 54 -1.21 4.48 -11.81
N ASN A 55 -2.50 4.72 -11.59
CA ASN A 55 -3.07 6.06 -11.54
C ASN A 55 -3.74 6.25 -10.19
N SER A 56 -3.17 7.12 -9.37
CA SER A 56 -3.56 7.32 -7.98
C SER A 56 -3.58 8.81 -7.67
N TYR A 57 -4.43 9.21 -6.73
CA TYR A 57 -4.34 10.54 -6.14
C TYR A 57 -4.80 10.55 -4.68
N LEU A 58 -4.18 11.44 -3.92
CA LEU A 58 -4.59 11.78 -2.56
C LEU A 58 -5.03 13.24 -2.54
N ARG A 59 -6.29 13.48 -2.23
CA ARG A 59 -6.89 14.81 -2.21
C ARG A 59 -7.34 15.18 -0.81
N PHE A 60 -6.97 16.38 -0.38
CA PHE A 60 -7.43 17.04 0.83
C PHE A 60 -8.32 18.20 0.42
N THR A 61 -9.60 18.15 0.79
CA THR A 61 -10.55 19.25 0.57
C THR A 61 -10.89 19.88 1.90
N ILE A 62 -10.62 21.18 2.05
CA ILE A 62 -10.88 21.97 3.25
C ILE A 62 -12.23 22.65 3.06
N LEU A 63 -13.22 22.23 3.85
CA LEU A 63 -14.57 22.76 3.79
C LEU A 63 -14.84 23.61 5.04
N PRO A 64 -14.88 24.94 4.91
CA PRO A 64 -15.34 25.79 6.00
C PRO A 64 -16.85 25.57 6.17
N THR A 65 -17.26 25.06 7.33
CA THR A 65 -18.67 24.97 7.71
C THR A 65 -18.93 25.92 8.88
N MET A 66 -20.17 26.39 9.04
CA MET A 66 -20.53 27.35 10.10
C MET A 66 -20.11 26.78 11.48
N GLY A 67 -19.08 27.37 12.08
CA GLY A 67 -18.53 27.00 13.38
C GLY A 67 -17.47 25.88 13.41
N ARG A 68 -17.09 25.27 12.26
CA ARG A 68 -16.00 24.27 12.22
C ARG A 68 -15.40 24.10 10.82
N THR A 69 -14.11 23.80 10.75
CA THR A 69 -13.44 23.41 9.50
C THR A 69 -13.46 21.89 9.36
N VAL A 70 -13.98 21.39 8.23
CA VAL A 70 -14.00 19.96 7.93
C VAL A 70 -12.96 19.66 6.85
N VAL A 71 -11.97 18.82 7.17
CA VAL A 71 -11.02 18.32 6.17
C VAL A 71 -11.49 16.97 5.66
N ARG A 72 -11.78 16.89 4.37
CA ARG A 72 -12.12 15.64 3.68
C ARG A 72 -10.87 15.11 2.97
N LEU A 73 -10.40 13.96 3.43
CA LEU A 73 -9.36 13.21 2.72
C LEU A 73 -10.05 12.22 1.75
N THR A 74 -9.61 12.21 0.48
CA THR A 74 -10.08 11.29 -0.55
C THR A 74 -8.86 10.63 -1.18
N PHE A 75 -8.80 9.30 -1.14
CA PHE A 75 -7.76 8.54 -1.82
C PHE A 75 -8.40 7.73 -2.95
N PHE A 76 -7.84 7.86 -4.14
CA PHE A 76 -8.21 7.09 -5.31
C PHE A 76 -7.00 6.30 -5.78
N TYR A 77 -7.21 5.04 -6.13
CA TYR A 77 -6.19 4.18 -6.68
C TYR A 77 -6.81 3.33 -7.78
N LYS A 78 -6.14 3.29 -8.93
CA LYS A 78 -6.44 2.40 -10.04
C LYS A 78 -5.13 1.78 -10.56
N GLY A 79 -5.04 0.46 -10.51
CA GLY A 79 -3.82 -0.28 -10.82
C GLY A 79 -3.86 -1.68 -10.23
N PRO A 80 -2.79 -2.48 -10.31
CA PRO A 80 -2.77 -3.77 -9.62
C PRO A 80 -2.68 -3.61 -8.10
N LEU A 81 -3.00 -4.67 -7.37
CA LEU A 81 -3.07 -4.67 -5.91
C LEU A 81 -4.11 -3.68 -5.34
N GLU A 82 -5.23 -3.42 -6.04
CA GLU A 82 -6.27 -2.48 -5.57
C GLU A 82 -6.82 -2.91 -4.21
N THR A 83 -7.01 -4.22 -4.00
CA THR A 83 -7.49 -4.75 -2.73
C THR A 83 -6.52 -4.44 -1.58
N VAL A 84 -5.21 -4.59 -1.83
CA VAL A 84 -4.17 -4.30 -0.85
C VAL A 84 -4.12 -2.79 -0.57
N ALA A 85 -4.11 -1.98 -1.63
CA ALA A 85 -4.12 -0.53 -1.52
C ALA A 85 -5.34 -0.05 -0.71
N LYS A 86 -6.54 -0.55 -1.03
CA LYS A 86 -7.78 -0.22 -0.30
C LYS A 86 -7.68 -0.57 1.18
N LYS A 87 -7.21 -1.79 1.51
CA LYS A 87 -7.06 -2.23 2.91
C LYS A 87 -6.07 -1.35 3.66
N GLN A 88 -4.89 -1.12 3.09
CA GLN A 88 -3.87 -0.27 3.68
C GLN A 88 -4.35 1.17 3.87
N THR A 89 -5.08 1.72 2.91
CA THR A 89 -5.71 3.02 3.01
C THR A 89 -6.72 3.05 4.15
N GLN A 90 -7.59 2.05 4.30
CA GLN A 90 -8.54 1.98 5.41
C GLN A 90 -7.84 1.95 6.77
N ASP A 91 -6.78 1.16 6.89
CA ASP A 91 -5.96 1.08 8.11
C ASP A 91 -5.23 2.40 8.38
N PHE A 92 -4.83 3.10 7.32
CA PHE A 92 -4.29 4.45 7.41
C PHE A 92 -5.34 5.45 7.89
N TYR A 93 -6.56 5.45 7.34
CA TYR A 93 -7.63 6.35 7.78
C TYR A 93 -7.95 6.18 9.26
N LYS A 94 -8.08 4.92 9.72
CA LYS A 94 -8.34 4.63 11.14
C LYS A 94 -7.27 5.21 12.05
N ARG A 95 -5.99 4.96 11.75
CA ARG A 95 -4.85 5.47 12.53
C ARG A 95 -4.66 6.98 12.39
N GLY A 96 -4.85 7.50 11.18
CA GLY A 96 -4.66 8.91 10.84
C GLY A 96 -5.63 9.80 11.61
N VAL A 97 -6.90 9.40 11.75
CA VAL A 97 -7.88 10.14 12.57
C VAL A 97 -7.41 10.26 14.02
N GLU A 98 -6.87 9.20 14.61
CA GLU A 98 -6.37 9.22 16.00
C GLU A 98 -5.15 10.13 16.16
N ILE A 99 -4.24 10.10 15.19
CA ILE A 99 -3.03 10.93 15.22
C ILE A 99 -3.36 12.40 14.99
N PHE A 100 -4.21 12.71 14.00
CA PHE A 100 -4.67 14.09 13.76
C PHE A 100 -5.42 14.66 14.96
N LYS A 101 -6.27 13.86 15.63
CA LYS A 101 -6.92 14.28 16.88
C LYS A 101 -5.89 14.60 17.96
N ARG A 102 -4.94 13.71 18.20
CA ARG A 102 -3.87 13.91 19.20
C ARG A 102 -3.02 15.14 18.90
N ASP A 103 -2.68 15.37 17.63
CA ASP A 103 -1.87 16.52 17.23
C ASP A 103 -2.64 17.84 17.37
N MET A 104 -3.95 17.86 17.06
CA MET A 104 -4.82 19.03 17.29
C MET A 104 -5.03 19.30 18.79
N GLU A 105 -5.32 18.27 19.58
CA GLU A 105 -5.43 18.37 21.05
C GLU A 105 -4.09 18.78 21.69
N GLY A 106 -2.96 18.35 21.11
CA GLY A 106 -1.61 18.74 21.52
C GLY A 106 -1.24 20.19 21.15
N ILE A 107 -1.86 20.75 20.11
CA ILE A 107 -1.75 22.17 19.75
C ILE A 107 -2.60 23.02 20.69
N GLU A 108 -3.84 22.60 20.97
CA GLU A 108 -4.69 23.25 21.99
C GLU A 108 -4.06 23.20 23.38
N ALA A 109 -3.40 22.09 23.73
CA ALA A 109 -2.64 21.96 24.98
C ALA A 109 -1.40 22.88 25.03
N LYS A 110 -0.76 23.18 23.89
CA LYS A 110 0.38 24.11 23.84
C LYS A 110 -0.04 25.57 23.90
N GLU A 111 -1.20 25.92 23.33
CA GLU A 111 -1.78 27.27 23.46
C GLU A 111 -2.35 27.54 24.86
N SER A 112 -2.72 26.50 25.62
CA SER A 112 -3.24 26.63 26.99
C SER A 112 -2.16 26.56 28.09
N ILE A 113 -0.88 26.38 27.77
CA ILE A 113 0.23 26.34 28.75
C ILE A 113 0.73 27.74 29.17
N GLU A 114 0.30 28.84 28.53
CA GLU A 114 0.49 30.21 29.06
C GLU A 114 -0.50 30.61 30.17
N ALA A 115 -1.42 29.73 30.58
CA ALA A 115 -2.24 29.92 31.78
C ALA A 115 -2.14 28.71 32.71
N LYS A 116 -1.67 28.95 33.94
CA LYS A 116 -1.33 27.97 34.99
C LYS A 116 -2.49 27.01 35.40
N PRO A 117 -2.16 25.89 36.09
CA PRO A 117 -2.93 24.64 36.08
C PRO A 117 -3.78 24.39 37.34
N ASN A 118 -4.78 23.50 37.25
CA ASN A 118 -4.94 22.38 38.20
C ASN A 118 -5.93 21.30 37.73
N PRO A 119 -5.82 20.05 38.24
CA PRO A 119 -6.30 18.83 37.58
C PRO A 119 -7.60 18.29 38.18
N ALA A 120 -8.48 17.72 37.35
CA ALA A 120 -9.37 16.62 37.73
C ALA A 120 -10.05 15.99 36.50
N THR A 121 -9.64 14.74 36.22
CA THR A 121 -10.50 13.59 35.88
C THR A 121 -11.50 13.70 34.72
N ARG A 122 -11.27 12.89 33.67
CA ARG A 122 -12.20 11.82 33.22
C ARG A 122 -11.62 11.07 32.02
N GLN A 123 -11.31 9.79 32.23
CA GLN A 123 -11.16 8.81 31.15
C GLN A 123 -12.55 8.48 30.58
N PRO A 124 -12.67 8.32 29.26
CA PRO A 124 -13.58 7.33 28.70
C PRO A 124 -12.75 6.23 28.03
N SER A 125 -12.79 5.05 28.65
CA SER A 125 -12.48 3.79 28.01
C SER A 125 -13.49 3.54 26.89
N LEU A 126 -13.02 3.41 25.65
CA LEU A 126 -13.81 2.85 24.56
C LEU A 126 -13.04 1.68 23.95
N ASN A 127 -13.48 0.48 24.34
CA ASN A 127 -13.21 -0.77 23.66
C ASN A 127 -13.60 -0.62 22.18
N VAL A 128 -12.64 -0.83 21.29
CA VAL A 128 -12.93 -1.13 19.88
C VAL A 128 -12.43 -2.55 19.66
N GLU A 129 -13.36 -3.50 19.79
CA GLU A 129 -13.14 -4.87 19.38
C GLU A 129 -12.73 -4.89 17.91
N SER A 130 -11.51 -5.35 17.69
CA SER A 130 -10.99 -5.68 16.36
C SER A 130 -11.63 -6.98 15.90
N ARG A 131 -12.57 -6.89 14.97
CA ARG A 131 -13.02 -8.05 14.18
C ARG A 131 -13.12 -7.66 12.72
N SER A 132 -12.14 -8.10 11.94
CA SER A 132 -12.38 -8.50 10.55
C SER A 132 -11.33 -9.52 10.13
N SER A 133 -11.53 -10.75 10.59
CA SER A 133 -11.11 -11.96 9.89
C SER A 133 -11.91 -12.03 8.58
N ALA A 134 -11.36 -11.46 7.51
CA ALA A 134 -11.89 -11.69 6.18
C ALA A 134 -11.38 -13.06 5.70
N SER A 135 -12.20 -14.10 5.91
CA SER A 135 -12.09 -15.37 5.21
C SER A 135 -12.32 -15.10 3.72
N TYR A 136 -11.25 -15.11 2.92
CA TYR A 136 -11.33 -14.99 1.47
C TYR A 136 -11.24 -16.38 0.83
N ASP A 137 -12.42 -16.82 0.41
CA ASP A 137 -12.83 -17.72 -0.66
C ASP A 137 -11.78 -18.64 -1.35
N ASP A 138 -12.14 -19.93 -1.38
CA ASP A 138 -11.38 -21.13 -1.71
C ASP A 138 -11.30 -21.41 -3.24
N THR A 139 -11.52 -20.39 -4.09
CA THR A 139 -11.70 -20.55 -5.55
C THR A 139 -10.42 -20.31 -6.37
N PHE A 140 -9.26 -20.70 -5.84
CA PHE A 140 -8.01 -20.70 -6.60
C PHE A 140 -7.75 -22.11 -7.18
N PRO A 141 -7.45 -22.26 -8.48
CA PRO A 141 -7.25 -23.58 -9.09
C PRO A 141 -6.18 -24.39 -8.38
N SER A 142 -6.35 -25.71 -8.34
CA SER A 142 -5.30 -26.59 -7.82
C SER A 142 -4.06 -26.53 -8.73
N ILE A 143 -2.86 -26.73 -8.17
CA ILE A 143 -1.60 -26.68 -8.95
C ILE A 143 -1.62 -27.68 -10.12
N LEU A 144 -2.31 -28.80 -9.95
CA LEU A 144 -2.47 -29.86 -10.95
C LEU A 144 -3.31 -29.43 -12.15
N GLU A 145 -4.24 -28.49 -11.96
CA GLU A 145 -5.06 -27.92 -13.03
C GLU A 145 -4.33 -26.82 -13.82
N MET A 146 -3.14 -26.39 -13.37
CA MET A 146 -2.42 -25.26 -13.95
C MET A 146 -1.25 -25.70 -14.83
N LYS A 147 -1.19 -25.14 -16.04
CA LYS A 147 -0.12 -25.35 -17.01
C LYS A 147 1.06 -24.44 -16.70
N THR A 148 2.28 -24.97 -16.84
CA THR A 148 3.50 -24.16 -16.74
C THR A 148 3.60 -23.27 -17.97
N VAL A 149 3.63 -21.96 -17.76
CA VAL A 149 3.71 -20.93 -18.81
C VAL A 149 5.15 -20.45 -18.98
N SER A 150 5.93 -20.45 -17.90
CA SER A 150 7.34 -20.07 -17.93
C SER A 150 8.09 -20.80 -16.82
N SER A 151 9.33 -21.18 -17.12
CA SER A 151 10.29 -21.70 -16.15
C SER A 151 11.65 -21.11 -16.49
N LYS A 152 12.24 -20.36 -15.57
CA LYS A 152 13.55 -19.72 -15.76
C LYS A 152 14.28 -19.56 -14.44
N ARG A 153 15.61 -19.59 -14.50
CA ARG A 153 16.46 -19.21 -13.37
C ARG A 153 16.81 -17.73 -13.51
N VAL A 154 16.61 -16.96 -12.45
CA VAL A 154 16.87 -15.51 -12.42
C VAL A 154 17.70 -15.15 -11.19
N THR A 155 18.24 -13.93 -11.17
CA THR A 155 18.85 -13.39 -9.94
C THR A 155 17.78 -12.76 -9.06
N LEU A 156 18.05 -12.62 -7.75
CA LEU A 156 17.13 -11.98 -6.81
C LEU A 156 16.73 -10.56 -7.25
N LYS A 157 17.62 -9.84 -7.94
CA LYS A 157 17.36 -8.49 -8.48
C LYS A 157 16.33 -8.49 -9.61
N ASP A 158 16.22 -9.59 -10.34
CA ASP A 158 15.31 -9.74 -11.48
C ASP A 158 13.94 -10.30 -11.07
N VAL A 159 13.78 -10.75 -9.82
CA VAL A 159 12.51 -11.29 -9.29
C VAL A 159 11.41 -10.24 -9.39
N ASP A 160 11.73 -8.96 -9.16
CA ASP A 160 10.75 -7.88 -9.27
C ASP A 160 10.10 -7.83 -10.66
N SER A 161 10.90 -7.96 -11.72
CA SER A 161 10.40 -7.97 -13.11
C SER A 161 9.47 -9.17 -13.38
N VAL A 162 9.80 -10.33 -12.83
CA VAL A 162 8.97 -11.53 -12.93
C VAL A 162 7.63 -11.34 -12.23
N LEU A 163 7.64 -10.75 -11.04
CA LEU A 163 6.42 -10.49 -10.28
C LEU A 163 5.56 -9.43 -10.98
N GLU A 164 6.16 -8.41 -11.60
CA GLU A 164 5.43 -7.46 -12.45
C GLU A 164 4.72 -8.17 -13.60
N GLU A 165 5.41 -9.06 -14.30
CA GLU A 165 4.84 -9.85 -15.40
C GLU A 165 3.68 -10.74 -14.91
N ALA A 166 3.86 -11.39 -13.76
CA ALA A 166 2.83 -12.25 -13.16
C ALA A 166 1.57 -11.46 -12.80
N VAL A 167 1.73 -10.26 -12.22
CA VAL A 167 0.63 -9.35 -11.89
C VAL A 167 -0.16 -8.99 -13.15
N VAL A 168 0.53 -8.57 -14.22
CA VAL A 168 -0.13 -8.19 -15.48
C VAL A 168 -0.89 -9.37 -16.09
N LYS A 169 -0.26 -10.55 -16.16
CA LYS A 169 -0.93 -11.76 -16.67
C LYS A 169 -2.13 -12.15 -15.81
N SER A 170 -2.06 -11.88 -14.50
CA SER A 170 -3.11 -12.27 -13.57
C SER A 170 -4.44 -11.54 -13.75
N ILE A 171 -4.45 -10.42 -14.49
CA ILE A 171 -5.66 -9.65 -14.81
C ILE A 171 -6.68 -10.53 -15.54
N ASN A 172 -6.21 -11.40 -16.45
CA ASN A 172 -7.08 -12.19 -17.32
C ASN A 172 -7.20 -13.66 -16.87
N SER A 173 -6.22 -14.21 -16.16
CA SER A 173 -6.25 -15.60 -15.65
C SER A 173 -5.57 -15.74 -14.29
N PRO A 174 -5.94 -16.69 -13.42
CA PRO A 174 -5.20 -16.93 -12.18
C PRO A 174 -3.76 -17.36 -12.47
N ILE A 175 -2.79 -16.72 -11.82
CA ILE A 175 -1.36 -16.99 -11.97
C ILE A 175 -0.77 -17.47 -10.64
N LEU A 176 -0.02 -18.56 -10.69
CA LEU A 176 0.78 -19.06 -9.59
C LEU A 176 2.25 -18.84 -9.92
N VAL A 177 2.98 -18.16 -9.04
CA VAL A 177 4.42 -18.01 -9.12
C VAL A 177 5.05 -18.85 -8.00
N LEU A 178 5.96 -19.74 -8.38
CA LEU A 178 6.80 -20.48 -7.45
C LEU A 178 8.22 -19.95 -7.60
N LEU A 179 8.81 -19.53 -6.49
CA LEU A 179 10.20 -19.11 -6.39
C LEU A 179 10.94 -20.10 -5.51
N SER A 180 12.09 -20.61 -5.95
CA SER A 180 12.88 -21.58 -5.19
C SER A 180 14.37 -21.32 -5.34
N ASP A 181 15.14 -21.40 -4.26
CA ASP A 181 16.61 -21.41 -4.31
C ASP A 181 17.20 -22.83 -4.08
N GLY A 182 16.32 -23.85 -4.13
CA GLY A 182 16.63 -25.24 -3.82
C GLY A 182 16.49 -25.61 -2.33
N THR A 183 16.48 -24.64 -1.43
CA THR A 183 16.27 -24.85 0.02
C THR A 183 14.92 -24.27 0.47
N ASN A 184 14.65 -23.03 0.07
CA ASN A 184 13.46 -22.28 0.41
C ASN A 184 12.54 -22.21 -0.80
N ILE A 185 11.22 -22.27 -0.55
CA ILE A 185 10.20 -22.15 -1.58
C ILE A 185 9.20 -21.08 -1.15
N VAL A 186 8.94 -20.14 -2.05
CA VAL A 186 7.91 -19.11 -1.90
C VAL A 186 6.83 -19.32 -2.96
N GLU A 187 5.58 -19.40 -2.51
CA GLU A 187 4.40 -19.56 -3.35
C GLU A 187 3.60 -18.27 -3.35
N LEU A 188 3.43 -17.65 -4.52
CA LEU A 188 2.60 -16.45 -4.69
C LEU A 188 1.44 -16.74 -5.63
N ARG A 189 0.23 -16.37 -5.22
CA ARG A 189 -0.99 -16.54 -6.00
C ARG A 189 -1.53 -15.17 -6.40
N PHE A 190 -1.70 -14.96 -7.68
CA PHE A 190 -2.26 -13.74 -8.25
C PHE A 190 -3.58 -14.02 -8.97
N LYS A 191 -4.57 -13.15 -8.80
CA LYS A 191 -5.88 -13.23 -9.45
C LYS A 191 -6.44 -11.82 -9.63
N GLY A 192 -6.84 -11.48 -10.85
CA GLY A 192 -7.42 -10.18 -11.18
C GLY A 192 -6.46 -9.00 -11.03
N GLY A 193 -5.14 -9.21 -11.16
CA GLY A 193 -4.14 -8.17 -10.91
C GLY A 193 -3.75 -8.01 -9.43
N ASP A 194 -4.33 -8.81 -8.53
CA ASP A 194 -4.08 -8.76 -7.09
C ASP A 194 -3.31 -9.99 -6.60
N LEU A 195 -2.41 -9.79 -5.64
CA LEU A 195 -1.83 -10.87 -4.84
C LEU A 195 -2.88 -11.34 -3.83
N VAL A 196 -3.38 -12.56 -4.00
CA VAL A 196 -4.41 -13.14 -3.13
C VAL A 196 -3.83 -14.00 -2.01
N LYS A 197 -2.63 -14.57 -2.20
CA LYS A 197 -1.97 -15.40 -1.18
C LYS A 197 -0.46 -15.42 -1.38
N ILE A 198 0.26 -15.40 -0.25
CA ILE A 198 1.68 -15.71 -0.18
C ILE A 198 1.89 -16.83 0.83
N LYS A 199 2.78 -17.77 0.53
CA LYS A 199 3.34 -18.72 1.50
C LYS A 199 4.85 -18.71 1.39
N GLY A 200 5.53 -18.71 2.53
CA GLY A 200 6.98 -18.54 2.60
C GLY A 200 7.37 -17.06 2.69
N ASP A 201 8.67 -16.82 2.78
CA ASP A 201 9.26 -15.50 2.93
C ASP A 201 10.22 -15.21 1.78
N LEU A 202 10.00 -14.12 1.05
CA LEU A 202 10.86 -13.67 -0.06
C LEU A 202 12.28 -13.35 0.42
N SER A 203 12.42 -12.84 1.65
CA SER A 203 13.73 -12.49 2.21
C SER A 203 14.58 -13.72 2.56
N SER A 204 13.97 -14.92 2.57
CA SER A 204 14.69 -16.17 2.81
C SER A 204 15.40 -16.72 1.56
N LEU A 205 15.08 -16.20 0.37
CA LEU A 205 15.67 -16.67 -0.89
C LEU A 205 17.10 -16.15 -1.09
N LYS A 206 17.97 -17.04 -1.58
CA LYS A 206 19.35 -16.71 -1.96
C LYS A 206 19.43 -15.98 -3.32
N GLU A 207 20.65 -15.67 -3.75
CA GLU A 207 20.93 -14.85 -4.93
C GLU A 207 20.38 -15.41 -6.25
N SER A 208 20.39 -16.74 -6.42
CA SER A 208 19.84 -17.39 -7.62
C SER A 208 18.54 -18.11 -7.29
N VAL A 209 17.50 -17.80 -8.07
CA VAL A 209 16.13 -18.25 -7.82
C VAL A 209 15.56 -18.88 -9.09
N ASP A 210 15.10 -20.12 -8.97
CA ASP A 210 14.27 -20.78 -9.95
C ASP A 210 12.85 -20.27 -9.86
N VAL A 211 12.34 -19.78 -10.97
CA VAL A 211 11.00 -19.23 -11.12
C VAL A 211 10.18 -20.15 -12.00
N ILE A 212 9.01 -20.56 -11.51
CA ILE A 212 8.00 -21.25 -12.29
C ILE A 212 6.72 -20.42 -12.25
N LEU A 213 6.26 -19.96 -13.43
CA LEU A 213 4.93 -19.41 -13.60
C LEU A 213 3.98 -20.48 -14.13
N LYS A 214 2.84 -20.59 -13.47
CA LYS A 214 1.72 -21.42 -13.91
C LYS A 214 0.47 -20.57 -14.12
N SER A 215 -0.31 -20.89 -15.14
CA SER A 215 -1.63 -20.32 -15.43
C SER A 215 -2.65 -21.44 -15.57
N LYS A 216 -3.92 -21.16 -15.27
CA LYS A 216 -5.03 -21.97 -15.78
C LYS A 216 -5.13 -21.84 -17.30
#